data_AF-A0A453PNB9-F1
#
_entry.id   AF-A0A453PNB9-F1
#
_cell.length_a   1.000
_cell.length_b   1.000
_cell.length_c   1.000
_cell.angle_alpha   90.00
_cell.angle_beta   90.00
_cell.angle_gamma   90.00
#
_symmetry.space_group_name_H-M   'P 1'
#
loop_
_entity.id
_entity.type
_entity.pdbx_description
1 polymer ?
#
loop_
_entity_poly.entity_id
_entity_poly.type
_entity_poly.pdbx_seq_one_letter_code
_entity_poly.pdbx_strand_id
1 'polypeptide(L)'
;LVVPDLIKELKRRKLVTKEKVIWYSLKKGPEFVVKRKTLATDVTREHLKSGDWKDLEFKDYNYEAQGQPIAIGYSQPLLEVREAIQNIFLEMGFSEMPTNMFVESSFWNFDALFQPQQHPARDSHDTFFLKAPATTTQLPDDYLEKVKQVHQSGGYGSKGYGYDWKRDEAEKNLLRTHTTAVSARMLYKLAQEEHFAPNS
;
A
#
# COMPACT_ATOMS: atom_id res chain seq x y z
N LEU A 1 -48.81 56.64 -25.70
CA LEU A 1 -48.81 55.16 -25.77
C LEU A 1 -47.59 54.64 -25.03
N VAL A 2 -47.66 54.47 -23.72
CA VAL A 2 -46.57 53.84 -22.94
C VAL A 2 -46.78 52.34 -23.06
N VAL A 3 -45.94 51.68 -23.86
CA VAL A 3 -46.04 50.24 -24.13
C VAL A 3 -45.76 49.48 -22.82
N PRO A 4 -46.69 48.68 -22.29
CA PRO A 4 -46.56 48.01 -20.98
C PRO A 4 -45.35 47.07 -20.84
N ASP A 5 -44.69 46.71 -21.95
CA ASP A 5 -43.63 45.68 -22.00
C ASP A 5 -42.19 46.23 -22.15
N LEU A 6 -42.02 47.56 -22.25
CA LEU A 6 -40.71 48.17 -22.54
C LEU A 6 -39.65 47.83 -21.48
N ILE A 7 -40.01 47.86 -20.19
CA ILE A 7 -39.09 47.57 -19.08
C ILE A 7 -38.61 46.10 -19.12
N LYS A 8 -39.47 45.17 -19.54
CA LYS A 8 -39.15 43.74 -19.63
C LYS A 8 -38.17 43.49 -20.77
N GLU A 9 -38.36 44.17 -21.91
CA GLU A 9 -37.44 44.09 -23.03
C GLU A 9 -36.08 44.74 -22.73
N LEU A 10 -36.05 45.89 -22.05
CA LEU A 10 -34.82 46.54 -21.59
C LEU A 10 -34.02 45.68 -20.60
N LYS A 11 -34.71 44.96 -19.69
CA LYS A 11 -34.08 43.95 -18.81
C LYS A 11 -33.50 42.78 -19.60
N ARG A 12 -34.25 42.24 -20.58
CA ARG A 12 -33.78 41.14 -21.45
C ARG A 12 -32.54 41.54 -22.25
N ARG A 13 -32.47 42.80 -22.69
CA ARG A 13 -31.33 43.37 -23.42
C ARG A 13 -30.19 43.87 -22.52
N LYS A 14 -30.25 43.64 -21.20
CA LYS A 14 -29.25 44.09 -20.20
C LYS A 14 -29.01 45.61 -20.13
N LEU A 15 -29.95 46.42 -20.61
CA LEU A 15 -29.86 47.88 -20.58
C LEU A 15 -30.35 48.50 -19.25
N VAL A 16 -31.05 47.71 -18.44
CA VAL A 16 -31.51 48.09 -17.09
C VAL A 16 -31.35 46.89 -16.16
N THR A 17 -30.69 47.09 -15.01
CA THR A 17 -30.54 46.08 -13.95
C THR A 17 -31.42 46.45 -12.76
N LYS A 18 -32.05 45.45 -12.14
CA LYS A 18 -32.82 45.65 -10.91
C LYS A 18 -31.86 45.52 -9.74
N GLU A 19 -31.52 46.63 -9.08
CA GLU A 19 -30.85 46.58 -7.79
C GLU A 19 -31.87 46.31 -6.69
N LYS A 20 -31.65 45.26 -5.89
CA LYS A 20 -32.48 44.93 -4.73
C LYS A 20 -31.72 45.36 -3.48
N VAL A 21 -32.16 46.44 -2.85
CA VAL A 21 -31.68 46.83 -1.52
C VAL A 21 -32.61 46.22 -0.47
N ILE A 22 -32.07 45.43 0.45
CA ILE A 22 -32.82 44.80 1.53
C ILE A 22 -32.50 45.54 2.82
N TRP A 23 -33.53 46.09 3.45
CA TRP A 23 -33.44 46.72 4.76
C TRP A 23 -34.20 45.87 5.77
N TYR A 24 -33.65 45.75 6.98
CA TYR A 24 -34.30 45.06 8.09
C TYR A 24 -34.74 46.10 9.13
N SER A 25 -36.00 46.04 9.53
CA SER A 25 -36.52 46.75 10.70
C SER A 25 -36.80 45.72 11.78
N LEU A 26 -35.98 45.73 12.83
CA LEU A 26 -36.07 44.78 13.94
C LEU A 26 -36.96 45.37 15.03
N LYS A 27 -37.92 44.58 15.51
CA LYS A 27 -38.75 44.88 16.69
C LYS A 27 -38.57 43.77 17.72
N LYS A 28 -38.69 44.11 19.00
CA LYS A 28 -38.67 43.11 20.07
C LYS A 28 -39.90 42.22 19.95
N GLY A 29 -39.70 40.94 19.68
CA GLY A 29 -40.74 39.93 19.67
C GLY A 29 -41.12 39.47 21.10
N PRO A 30 -42.15 38.64 21.25
CA PRO A 30 -42.58 38.11 22.55
C PRO A 30 -41.51 37.29 23.27
N GLU A 31 -40.56 36.70 22.55
CA GLU A 31 -39.42 35.96 23.11
C GLU A 31 -38.14 36.81 23.26
N PHE A 32 -38.24 38.14 23.15
CA PHE A 32 -37.08 39.00 23.34
C PHE A 32 -36.62 38.96 24.80
N VAL A 33 -35.43 38.38 25.03
CA VAL A 33 -34.76 38.34 26.32
C VAL A 33 -33.47 39.16 26.30
N VAL A 34 -33.22 39.96 27.34
CA VAL A 34 -32.02 40.82 27.46
C VAL A 34 -30.75 39.99 27.71
N LYS A 35 -30.90 38.84 28.37
CA LYS A 35 -29.84 37.84 28.56
C LYS A 35 -30.22 36.59 27.79
N ARG A 36 -29.30 36.10 26.95
CA ARG A 36 -29.48 34.88 26.17
C ARG A 36 -29.63 33.71 27.14
N LYS A 37 -30.73 32.94 27.05
CA LYS A 37 -30.86 31.66 27.75
C LYS A 37 -29.75 30.73 27.26
N THR A 38 -29.03 30.08 28.16
CA THR A 38 -28.07 29.03 27.84
C THR A 38 -28.83 27.72 27.68
N LEU A 39 -28.93 27.23 26.45
CA LEU A 39 -29.51 25.91 26.17
C LEU A 39 -28.54 24.82 26.63
N ALA A 40 -29.06 23.76 27.22
CA ALA A 40 -28.26 22.58 27.56
C ALA A 40 -27.80 21.87 26.27
N THR A 41 -26.55 21.39 26.22
CA THR A 41 -26.02 20.65 25.06
C THR A 41 -26.32 19.17 25.16
N ASP A 42 -26.00 18.57 26.31
CA ASP A 42 -26.12 17.13 26.55
C ASP A 42 -26.79 16.87 27.89
N VAL A 43 -27.49 15.74 27.99
CA VAL A 43 -28.03 15.26 29.26
C VAL A 43 -26.89 14.64 30.08
N THR A 44 -26.63 15.19 31.25
CA THR A 44 -25.62 14.70 32.19
C THR A 44 -26.22 13.71 33.18
N ARG A 45 -25.35 12.99 33.89
CA ARG A 45 -25.77 12.06 34.95
C ARG A 45 -26.52 12.78 36.06
N GLU A 46 -26.14 14.01 36.36
CA GLU A 46 -26.72 14.87 37.39
C GLU A 46 -28.15 15.23 37.02
N HIS A 47 -28.39 15.59 35.75
CA HIS A 47 -29.73 15.89 35.25
C HIS A 47 -30.69 14.72 35.35
N LEU A 48 -30.21 13.50 35.06
CA LEU A 48 -31.00 12.28 35.20
C LEU A 48 -31.37 11.98 36.67
N LYS A 49 -30.50 12.35 37.62
CA LYS A 49 -30.73 12.12 39.06
C LYS A 49 -31.69 13.15 39.67
N SER A 50 -31.59 14.41 39.29
CA SER A 50 -32.44 15.51 39.80
C SER A 50 -33.82 15.54 39.11
N GLY A 51 -33.92 15.04 37.89
CA GLY A 51 -35.15 15.07 37.09
C GLY A 51 -35.40 16.42 36.38
N ASP A 52 -34.46 17.35 36.47
CA ASP A 52 -34.52 18.69 35.86
C ASP A 52 -34.46 18.68 34.33
N TRP A 53 -34.01 17.57 33.72
CA TRP A 53 -33.94 17.38 32.28
C TRP A 53 -35.28 17.57 31.55
N LYS A 54 -36.40 17.42 32.26
CA LYS A 54 -37.75 17.61 31.69
C LYS A 54 -38.08 19.08 31.42
N ASP A 55 -37.47 19.99 32.18
CA ASP A 55 -37.74 21.42 32.14
C ASP A 55 -36.61 22.21 31.44
N LEU A 56 -35.53 21.53 31.01
CA LEU A 56 -34.42 22.11 30.28
C LEU A 56 -34.73 22.25 28.78
N GLU A 57 -34.45 23.42 28.22
CA GLU A 57 -34.43 23.64 26.76
C GLU A 57 -33.06 23.20 26.21
N PHE A 58 -33.05 22.20 25.32
CA PHE A 58 -31.84 21.69 24.68
C PHE A 58 -31.59 22.37 23.33
N LYS A 59 -30.31 22.47 22.95
CA LYS A 59 -29.94 22.88 21.61
C LYS A 59 -30.23 21.74 20.61
N ASP A 60 -30.82 22.07 19.46
CA ASP A 60 -31.02 21.09 18.39
C ASP A 60 -29.69 20.46 17.97
N TYR A 61 -29.70 19.13 17.87
CA TYR A 61 -28.55 18.36 17.42
C TYR A 61 -28.39 18.52 15.90
N ASN A 62 -27.18 18.88 15.45
CA ASN A 62 -26.90 18.99 14.02
C ASN A 62 -26.61 17.61 13.42
N TYR A 63 -27.61 16.98 12.83
CA TYR A 63 -27.48 15.68 12.14
C TYR A 63 -26.66 15.74 10.83
N GLU A 64 -26.37 16.94 10.32
CA GLU A 64 -25.54 17.11 9.12
C GLU A 64 -24.03 17.11 9.46
N ALA A 65 -23.67 17.18 10.74
CA ALA A 65 -22.28 17.14 11.17
C ALA A 65 -21.77 15.70 11.30
N GLN A 66 -20.51 15.48 10.94
CA GLN A 66 -19.85 14.20 11.23
C GLN A 66 -19.75 14.00 12.74
N GLY A 67 -20.09 12.78 13.18
CA GLY A 67 -19.96 12.37 14.57
C GLY A 67 -18.49 12.32 15.01
N GLN A 68 -18.27 12.15 16.31
CA GLN A 68 -16.93 11.98 16.86
C GLN A 68 -16.31 10.67 16.33
N PRO A 69 -15.09 10.70 15.78
CA PRO A 69 -14.44 9.48 15.33
C PRO A 69 -14.14 8.56 16.51
N ILE A 70 -14.43 7.27 16.34
CA ILE A 70 -14.11 6.24 17.33
C ILE A 70 -12.66 5.80 17.10
N ALA A 71 -11.87 5.71 18.16
CA ALA A 71 -10.53 5.16 18.08
C ALA A 71 -10.60 3.64 17.86
N ILE A 72 -10.18 3.19 16.68
CA ILE A 72 -10.10 1.77 16.31
C ILE A 72 -8.67 1.43 15.85
N GLY A 73 -8.33 0.13 15.84
CA GLY A 73 -7.12 -0.34 15.19
C GLY A 73 -7.24 -0.25 13.67
N TYR A 74 -6.14 0.10 13.00
CA TYR A 74 -6.07 0.15 11.54
C TYR A 74 -5.05 -0.88 11.05
N SER A 75 -5.43 -1.62 10.02
CA SER A 75 -4.50 -2.45 9.26
C SER A 75 -3.66 -1.58 8.34
N GLN A 76 -2.40 -1.97 8.15
CA GLN A 76 -1.51 -1.24 7.27
C GLN A 76 -1.90 -1.58 5.80
N PRO A 77 -2.18 -0.57 4.93
CA PRO A 77 -2.77 -0.84 3.61
C PRO A 77 -1.95 -1.75 2.67
N LEU A 78 -0.61 -1.73 2.76
CA LEU A 78 0.24 -2.63 1.98
C LEU A 78 0.07 -4.10 2.42
N LEU A 79 -0.17 -4.35 3.72
CA LEU A 79 -0.44 -5.70 4.22
C LEU A 79 -1.80 -6.21 3.75
N GLU A 80 -2.83 -5.36 3.70
CA GLU A 80 -4.13 -5.72 3.15
C GLU A 80 -4.03 -6.11 1.67
N VAL A 81 -3.30 -5.33 0.88
CA VAL A 81 -3.05 -5.66 -0.54
C VAL A 81 -2.22 -6.93 -0.67
N ARG A 82 -1.22 -7.14 0.20
CA ARG A 82 -0.44 -8.38 0.22
C ARG A 82 -1.32 -9.61 0.49
N GLU A 83 -2.22 -9.52 1.46
CA GLU A 83 -3.16 -10.59 1.80
C GLU A 83 -4.11 -10.89 0.62
N ALA A 84 -4.63 -9.85 -0.03
CA ALA A 84 -5.46 -10.01 -1.22
C ALA A 84 -4.72 -10.73 -2.36
N ILE A 85 -3.46 -10.36 -2.62
CA ILE A 85 -2.62 -11.04 -3.63
C ILE A 85 -2.34 -12.49 -3.23
N GLN A 86 -2.03 -12.75 -1.96
CA GLN A 86 -1.81 -14.11 -1.46
C GLN A 86 -3.05 -14.99 -1.68
N ASN A 87 -4.24 -14.47 -1.36
CA ASN A 87 -5.50 -15.20 -1.55
C ASN A 87 -5.76 -15.54 -3.02
N ILE A 88 -5.47 -14.64 -3.97
CA ILE A 88 -5.59 -14.92 -5.41
C ILE A 88 -4.71 -16.12 -5.81
N PHE A 89 -3.44 -16.16 -5.36
CA PHE A 89 -2.55 -17.28 -5.67
C PHE A 89 -3.01 -18.59 -5.05
N LEU A 90 -3.50 -18.56 -3.80
CA LEU A 90 -4.04 -19.74 -3.12
C LEU A 90 -5.30 -20.28 -3.83
N GLU A 91 -6.21 -19.40 -4.26
CA GLU A 91 -7.40 -19.77 -5.03
C GLU A 91 -7.06 -20.41 -6.39
N MET A 92 -5.93 -20.02 -6.98
CA MET A 92 -5.39 -20.63 -8.20
C MET A 92 -4.67 -21.97 -7.95
N GLY A 93 -4.58 -22.43 -6.70
CA GLY A 93 -3.92 -23.68 -6.31
C GLY A 93 -2.39 -23.58 -6.19
N PHE A 94 -1.82 -22.38 -6.11
CA PHE A 94 -0.40 -22.21 -5.81
C PHE A 94 -0.14 -22.36 -4.30
N SER A 95 1.01 -22.95 -3.95
CA SER A 95 1.49 -22.98 -2.56
C SER A 95 2.49 -21.86 -2.30
N GLU A 96 2.43 -21.24 -1.11
CA GLU A 96 3.38 -20.20 -0.73
C GLU A 96 4.79 -20.77 -0.53
N MET A 97 5.78 -20.17 -1.20
CA MET A 97 7.19 -20.53 -1.05
C MET A 97 7.80 -19.80 0.17
N PRO A 98 8.62 -20.45 0.99
CA PRO A 98 9.27 -19.80 2.14
C PRO A 98 10.30 -18.75 1.67
N THR A 99 10.13 -17.51 2.12
CA THR A 99 10.99 -16.37 1.73
C THR A 99 11.79 -15.78 2.91
N ASN A 100 11.91 -16.52 4.02
CA ASN A 100 12.46 -16.14 5.34
C ASN A 100 13.97 -15.80 5.37
N MET A 101 14.56 -15.52 4.22
CA MET A 101 15.98 -15.25 4.06
C MET A 101 16.15 -13.98 3.22
N PHE A 102 16.61 -12.91 3.88
CA PHE A 102 16.89 -11.62 3.23
C PHE A 102 18.28 -11.57 2.60
N VAL A 103 19.22 -12.30 3.18
CA VAL A 103 20.60 -12.42 2.69
C VAL A 103 20.68 -13.61 1.77
N GLU A 104 21.14 -13.40 0.54
CA GLU A 104 21.42 -14.49 -0.39
C GLU A 104 22.89 -14.52 -0.79
N SER A 105 23.38 -15.69 -1.23
CA SER A 105 24.64 -15.74 -1.96
C SER A 105 24.43 -15.30 -3.40
N SER A 106 25.44 -14.66 -3.99
CA SER A 106 25.48 -14.30 -5.41
C SER A 106 25.17 -15.48 -6.32
N PHE A 107 25.57 -16.69 -5.90
CA PHE A 107 25.24 -17.92 -6.59
C PHE A 107 23.73 -18.08 -6.77
N TRP A 108 22.95 -18.08 -5.69
CA TRP A 108 21.49 -18.28 -5.77
C TRP A 108 20.76 -17.08 -6.35
N ASN A 109 21.26 -15.88 -6.07
CA ASN A 109 20.64 -14.66 -6.55
C ASN A 109 20.89 -14.42 -8.04
N PHE A 110 21.96 -14.97 -8.63
CA PHE A 110 22.32 -14.67 -10.01
C PHE A 110 22.82 -15.88 -10.82
N ASP A 111 23.85 -16.59 -10.35
CA ASP A 111 24.50 -17.67 -11.15
C ASP A 111 23.53 -18.83 -11.43
N ALA A 112 22.75 -19.26 -10.42
CA ALA A 112 21.76 -20.33 -10.56
C ALA A 112 20.63 -19.98 -11.55
N LEU A 113 20.41 -18.67 -11.80
CA LEU A 113 19.44 -18.15 -12.78
C LEU A 113 20.06 -17.94 -14.17
N PHE A 114 21.28 -18.43 -14.38
CA PHE A 114 22.05 -18.27 -15.61
C PHE A 114 22.38 -16.81 -15.95
N GLN A 115 22.38 -15.89 -14.98
CA GLN A 115 22.81 -14.51 -15.20
C GLN A 115 24.35 -14.43 -15.15
N PRO A 116 25.06 -13.85 -16.14
CA PRO A 116 26.52 -13.85 -16.15
C PRO A 116 27.14 -12.96 -15.06
N GLN A 117 28.37 -13.26 -14.65
CA GLN A 117 29.06 -12.52 -13.57
C GLN A 117 29.44 -11.09 -13.95
N GLN A 118 29.65 -10.78 -15.23
CA GLN A 118 29.90 -9.40 -15.67
C GLN A 118 28.62 -8.58 -15.88
N HIS A 119 27.45 -9.09 -15.50
CA HIS A 119 26.19 -8.39 -15.72
C HIS A 119 26.12 -7.10 -14.88
N PRO A 120 25.75 -5.94 -15.45
CA PRO A 120 25.72 -4.65 -14.74
C PRO A 120 24.92 -4.68 -13.43
N ALA A 121 23.79 -5.40 -13.40
CA ALA A 121 22.98 -5.54 -12.19
C ALA A 121 23.72 -6.17 -10.98
N ARG A 122 24.91 -6.75 -11.16
CA ARG A 122 25.76 -7.26 -10.07
C ARG A 122 26.73 -6.22 -9.53
N ASP A 123 26.75 -5.00 -10.06
CA ASP A 123 27.60 -3.93 -9.57
C ASP A 123 27.19 -3.53 -8.14
N SER A 124 28.18 -3.13 -7.34
CA SER A 124 28.01 -2.56 -6.00
C SER A 124 27.09 -1.34 -5.93
N HIS A 125 26.95 -0.59 -7.03
CA HIS A 125 26.03 0.53 -7.11
C HIS A 125 24.56 0.09 -7.19
N ASP A 126 24.29 -1.09 -7.73
CA ASP A 126 22.95 -1.64 -7.94
C ASP A 126 22.57 -2.67 -6.86
N THR A 127 23.56 -3.32 -6.25
CA THR A 127 23.37 -4.43 -5.31
C THR A 127 24.08 -4.19 -3.98
N PHE A 128 23.34 -4.37 -2.87
CA PHE A 128 23.89 -4.28 -1.52
C PHE A 128 24.63 -5.57 -1.13
N PHE A 129 25.95 -5.58 -1.32
CA PHE A 129 26.82 -6.64 -0.81
C PHE A 129 27.06 -6.51 0.70
N LEU A 130 27.20 -7.64 1.38
CA LEU A 130 27.46 -7.67 2.81
C LEU A 130 28.95 -7.53 3.13
N LYS A 131 29.25 -6.79 4.20
CA LYS A 131 30.59 -6.79 4.82
C LYS A 131 30.77 -7.92 5.82
N ALA A 132 29.71 -8.31 6.52
CA ALA A 132 29.74 -9.40 7.51
C ALA A 132 28.33 -10.02 7.64
N PRO A 133 28.15 -11.33 7.38
CA PRO A 133 29.11 -12.24 6.74
C PRO A 133 29.30 -11.90 5.26
N ALA A 134 30.53 -11.65 4.81
CA ALA A 134 30.82 -11.26 3.42
C ALA A 134 30.66 -12.42 2.42
N THR A 135 30.93 -13.65 2.85
CA THR A 135 30.85 -14.85 2.02
C THR A 135 29.94 -15.90 2.66
N THR A 136 29.31 -16.71 1.81
CA THR A 136 28.57 -17.90 2.25
C THR A 136 29.54 -19.00 2.66
N THR A 137 29.12 -19.84 3.60
CA THR A 137 29.91 -20.99 4.07
C THR A 137 29.56 -22.28 3.35
N GLN A 138 28.37 -22.38 2.75
CA GLN A 138 27.87 -23.60 2.14
C GLN A 138 27.18 -23.30 0.82
N LEU A 139 27.58 -24.03 -0.22
CA LEU A 139 26.91 -24.12 -1.51
C LEU A 139 26.89 -25.59 -1.96
N PRO A 140 25.90 -26.02 -2.74
CA PRO A 140 25.88 -27.37 -3.29
C PRO A 140 26.97 -27.51 -4.37
N ASP A 141 28.15 -28.02 -4.00
CA ASP A 141 29.31 -28.11 -4.90
C ASP A 141 29.00 -28.83 -6.22
N ASP A 142 28.23 -29.93 -6.18
CA ASP A 142 27.82 -30.68 -7.37
C ASP A 142 27.01 -29.83 -8.36
N TYR A 143 26.14 -28.96 -7.85
CA TYR A 143 25.32 -28.08 -8.69
C TYR A 143 26.12 -26.86 -9.14
N LEU A 144 26.98 -26.33 -8.27
CA LEU A 144 27.87 -25.23 -8.58
C LEU A 144 28.80 -25.57 -9.74
N GLU A 145 29.41 -26.76 -9.76
CA GLU A 145 30.29 -27.18 -10.86
C GLU A 145 29.52 -27.33 -12.18
N LYS A 146 28.27 -27.82 -12.14
CA LYS A 146 27.40 -27.86 -13.33
C LYS A 146 27.09 -26.45 -13.85
N VAL A 147 26.73 -25.53 -12.96
CA VAL A 147 26.45 -24.12 -13.30
C VAL A 147 27.71 -23.48 -13.91
N LYS A 148 28.86 -23.63 -13.25
CA LYS A 148 30.15 -23.17 -13.76
C LYS A 148 30.44 -23.70 -15.16
N GLN A 149 30.33 -25.01 -15.39
CA GLN A 149 30.58 -25.60 -16.70
C GLN A 149 29.69 -24.98 -17.79
N VAL A 150 28.39 -24.87 -17.53
CA VAL A 150 27.42 -24.33 -18.50
C VAL A 150 27.63 -22.83 -18.75
N HIS A 151 27.99 -22.07 -17.71
CA HIS A 151 28.34 -20.64 -17.87
C HIS A 151 29.59 -20.44 -18.72
N GLN A 152 30.65 -21.22 -18.50
CA GLN A 152 31.93 -21.02 -19.17
C GLN A 152 31.94 -21.60 -20.59
N SER A 153 31.72 -22.91 -20.70
CA SER A 153 31.92 -23.70 -21.92
C SER A 153 30.62 -24.13 -22.59
N GLY A 154 29.46 -23.86 -21.96
CA GLY A 154 28.18 -24.33 -22.44
C GLY A 154 27.84 -25.75 -22.00
N GLY A 155 26.70 -26.23 -22.46
CA GLY A 155 26.07 -27.48 -22.06
C GLY A 155 24.57 -27.46 -22.36
N TYR A 156 23.93 -28.62 -22.38
CA TYR A 156 22.48 -28.75 -22.63
C TYR A 156 22.00 -28.06 -23.93
N GLY A 157 22.84 -28.03 -24.98
CA GLY A 157 22.55 -27.36 -26.25
C GLY A 157 22.90 -25.87 -26.31
N SER A 158 23.31 -25.26 -25.18
CA SER A 158 23.83 -23.90 -25.11
C SER A 158 25.35 -23.85 -25.33
N LYS A 159 25.83 -22.73 -25.89
CA LYS A 159 27.27 -22.43 -26.04
C LYS A 159 27.89 -21.82 -24.77
N GLY A 160 27.07 -21.51 -23.76
CA GLY A 160 27.52 -20.76 -22.59
C GLY A 160 27.83 -19.30 -22.93
N TYR A 161 28.57 -18.64 -22.04
CA TYR A 161 28.98 -17.24 -22.17
C TYR A 161 30.45 -17.05 -22.58
N GLY A 162 31.29 -18.10 -22.52
CA GLY A 162 32.67 -18.02 -22.99
C GLY A 162 33.60 -17.16 -22.13
N TYR A 163 33.40 -17.13 -20.81
CA TYR A 163 34.26 -16.42 -19.86
C TYR A 163 34.74 -17.35 -18.73
N ASP A 164 35.69 -16.87 -17.93
CA ASP A 164 36.17 -17.56 -16.72
C ASP A 164 35.25 -17.26 -15.53
N TRP A 165 34.48 -18.26 -15.09
CA TRP A 165 33.52 -18.15 -14.01
C TRP A 165 34.25 -18.31 -12.67
N LYS A 166 34.12 -17.31 -11.79
CA LYS A 166 34.85 -17.24 -10.53
C LYS A 166 33.98 -17.67 -9.36
N ARG A 167 34.45 -18.65 -8.59
CA ARG A 167 33.77 -19.13 -7.38
C ARG A 167 33.65 -18.02 -6.33
N ASP A 168 34.70 -17.23 -6.15
CA ASP A 168 34.72 -16.13 -5.18
C ASP A 168 33.60 -15.11 -5.42
N GLU A 169 33.20 -14.88 -6.68
CA GLU A 169 32.08 -13.98 -7.02
C GLU A 169 30.73 -14.57 -6.62
N ALA A 170 30.57 -15.89 -6.76
CA ALA A 170 29.36 -16.62 -6.43
C ALA A 170 29.16 -16.79 -4.91
N GLU A 171 30.26 -16.79 -4.16
CA GLU A 171 30.24 -16.93 -2.69
C GLU A 171 29.92 -15.62 -1.96
N LYS A 172 30.04 -14.45 -2.60
CA LYS A 172 29.69 -13.16 -1.98
C LYS A 172 28.23 -13.16 -1.53
N ASN A 173 27.99 -12.71 -0.31
CA ASN A 173 26.64 -12.49 0.20
C ASN A 173 26.15 -11.08 -0.13
N LEU A 174 24.86 -10.97 -0.37
CA LEU A 174 24.15 -9.75 -0.71
C LEU A 174 22.75 -9.74 -0.12
N LEU A 175 22.13 -8.57 -0.04
CA LEU A 175 20.69 -8.48 0.20
C LEU A 175 19.95 -8.86 -1.09
N ARG A 176 19.07 -9.87 -1.00
CA ARG A 176 18.33 -10.43 -2.13
C ARG A 176 17.71 -9.33 -2.98
N THR A 177 18.05 -9.29 -4.26
CA THR A 177 17.57 -8.24 -5.17
C THR A 177 16.18 -8.54 -5.73
N HIS A 178 15.81 -9.82 -5.83
CA HIS A 178 14.51 -10.27 -6.33
C HIS A 178 14.12 -11.66 -5.81
N THR A 179 12.82 -11.95 -5.76
CA THR A 179 12.29 -13.23 -5.25
C THR A 179 12.58 -14.43 -6.15
N THR A 180 13.01 -14.23 -7.40
CA THR A 180 13.41 -15.32 -8.31
C THR A 180 14.52 -16.20 -7.75
N ALA A 181 15.37 -15.67 -6.86
CA ALA A 181 16.37 -16.44 -6.12
C ALA A 181 15.73 -17.54 -5.25
N VAL A 182 14.59 -17.23 -4.62
CA VAL A 182 13.79 -18.19 -3.85
C VAL A 182 13.22 -19.25 -4.78
N SER A 183 12.70 -18.86 -5.94
CA SER A 183 12.22 -19.81 -6.95
C SER A 183 13.35 -20.75 -7.40
N ALA A 184 14.58 -20.25 -7.62
CA ALA A 184 15.72 -21.09 -7.98
C ALA A 184 16.03 -22.14 -6.91
N ARG A 185 16.02 -21.75 -5.63
CA ARG A 185 16.21 -22.69 -4.51
C ARG A 185 15.10 -23.72 -4.42
N MET A 186 13.85 -23.29 -4.58
CA MET A 186 12.70 -24.20 -4.53
C MET A 186 12.73 -25.19 -5.69
N LEU A 187 13.00 -24.73 -6.91
CA LEU A 187 13.16 -25.59 -8.09
C LEU A 187 14.33 -26.57 -7.92
N TYR A 188 15.46 -26.10 -7.40
CA TYR A 188 16.59 -26.98 -7.11
C TYR A 188 16.24 -28.06 -6.08
N LYS A 189 15.54 -27.68 -5.00
CA LYS A 189 15.08 -28.62 -3.97
C LYS A 189 14.11 -29.65 -4.55
N LEU A 190 13.10 -29.21 -5.30
CA LEU A 190 12.14 -30.08 -5.96
C LEU A 190 12.82 -31.04 -6.95
N ALA A 191 13.87 -30.59 -7.64
CA ALA A 191 14.64 -31.43 -8.55
C ALA A 191 15.46 -32.52 -7.85
N GLN A 192 15.68 -32.44 -6.52
CA GLN A 192 16.28 -33.51 -5.73
C GLN A 192 15.26 -34.51 -5.19
N GLU A 193 13.96 -34.20 -5.27
CA GLU A 193 12.90 -35.09 -4.82
C GLU A 193 12.59 -36.12 -5.92
N GLU A 194 12.57 -37.42 -5.59
CA GLU A 194 12.30 -38.49 -6.57
C GLU A 194 10.86 -38.47 -7.11
N HIS A 195 9.93 -37.95 -6.30
CA HIS A 195 8.51 -37.87 -6.63
C HIS A 195 7.94 -36.51 -6.25
N PHE A 196 7.47 -35.77 -7.25
CA PHE A 196 6.70 -34.56 -7.05
C PHE A 196 5.28 -34.93 -6.61
N ALA A 197 4.92 -34.62 -5.37
CA ALA A 197 3.55 -34.65 -4.88
C ALA A 197 3.14 -33.21 -4.55
N PRO A 198 2.14 -32.63 -5.24
CA PRO A 198 1.63 -31.32 -4.84
C PRO A 198 1.01 -31.45 -3.44
N ASN A 199 1.41 -30.56 -2.53
CA ASN A 199 0.78 -30.47 -1.21
C ASN A 199 -0.69 -30.08 -1.43
N SER A 200 -1.60 -30.92 -0.93
CA SER A 200 -3.06 -30.73 -1.01
C SER A 200 -3.55 -29.78 0.07
#